data_AF-A0A955QWW2-F1
#
_entry.id   AF-A0A955QWW2-F1
#
_cell.length_a   1.000
_cell.length_b   1.000
_cell.length_c   1.000
_cell.angle_alpha   90.00
_cell.angle_beta   90.00
_cell.angle_gamma   90.00
#
_symmetry.space_group_name_H-M   'P 1'
#
loop_
_entity.id
_entity.type
_entity.pdbx_description
1 polymer ?
#
loop_
_entity_poly.entity_id
_entity_poly.type
_entity_poly.pdbx_seq_one_letter_code
_entity_poly.pdbx_strand_id
1 'polypeptide(L)'
;MEACYDFYFLLEYLFSDGQFKADKVKKKFQASPELQEAIQKVLDDSEIMQSLQGISKQKYQEFLEGKSPREISDFFVELRGRIHHQSKKNKKTWHPANQQGFKFEGELFTQVCFHLMMKTATDLMYGENVDLGSIKTFRKVSG
;
A
#
# COMPACT_ATOMS: atom_id res chain seq x y z
N MET A 1 -11.74 -9.96 -2.82
CA MET A 1 -11.31 -8.85 -1.98
C MET A 1 -10.82 -7.72 -2.87
N GLU A 2 -11.40 -6.53 -2.74
CA GLU A 2 -11.00 -5.28 -3.42
C GLU A 2 -9.73 -4.65 -2.82
N ALA A 3 -9.18 -5.24 -1.74
CA ALA A 3 -8.02 -4.77 -0.98
C ALA A 3 -6.83 -4.28 -1.81
N CYS A 4 -6.50 -4.97 -2.91
CA CYS A 4 -5.40 -4.55 -3.78
C CYS A 4 -5.64 -3.14 -4.37
N TYR A 5 -6.88 -2.84 -4.75
CA TYR A 5 -7.31 -1.53 -5.20
C TYR A 5 -7.37 -0.57 -4.01
N ASP A 6 -8.15 -0.90 -2.98
CA ASP A 6 -8.45 0.01 -1.86
C ASP A 6 -7.19 0.49 -1.12
N PHE A 7 -6.28 -0.44 -0.79
CA PHE A 7 -5.05 -0.10 -0.08
C PHE A 7 -4.06 0.66 -0.96
N TYR A 8 -3.99 0.35 -2.26
CA TYR A 8 -3.17 1.15 -3.16
C TYR A 8 -3.67 2.60 -3.23
N PHE A 9 -4.98 2.82 -3.31
CA PHE A 9 -5.56 4.16 -3.28
C PHE A 9 -5.23 4.91 -1.99
N LEU A 10 -5.23 4.23 -0.84
CA LEU A 10 -4.80 4.82 0.42
C LEU A 10 -3.35 5.30 0.35
N LEU A 11 -2.44 4.48 -0.17
CA LEU A 11 -1.03 4.87 -0.34
C LEU A 11 -0.88 6.05 -1.31
N GLU A 12 -1.60 6.05 -2.43
CA GLU A 12 -1.60 7.19 -3.37
C GLU A 12 -2.15 8.45 -2.69
N TYR A 13 -3.24 8.35 -1.92
CA TYR A 13 -3.82 9.48 -1.18
C TYR A 13 -2.84 10.08 -0.17
N LEU A 14 -2.19 9.24 0.64
CA LEU A 14 -1.29 9.69 1.70
C LEU A 14 0.04 10.23 1.17
N PHE A 15 0.61 9.61 0.14
CA PHE A 15 2.02 9.83 -0.22
C PHE A 15 2.24 10.38 -1.62
N SER A 16 1.23 10.47 -2.49
CA SER A 16 1.44 11.00 -3.85
C SER A 16 1.43 12.53 -3.93
N ASP A 17 0.87 13.23 -2.93
CA ASP A 17 0.73 14.68 -2.93
C ASP A 17 0.04 15.21 -4.21
N GLY A 18 -1.07 14.55 -4.56
CA GLY A 18 -1.88 14.85 -5.75
C GLY A 18 -1.21 14.54 -7.09
N GLN A 19 -0.01 13.95 -7.09
CA GLN A 19 0.66 13.55 -8.34
C GLN A 19 0.02 12.27 -8.90
N PHE A 20 -0.21 12.26 -10.21
CA PHE A 20 -0.80 11.11 -10.91
C PHE A 20 0.10 10.55 -12.01
N LYS A 21 1.25 11.17 -12.31
CA LYS A 21 2.22 10.65 -13.28
C LYS A 21 3.12 9.65 -12.58
N ALA A 22 3.27 8.44 -13.13
CA ALA A 22 4.00 7.33 -12.49
C ALA A 22 5.37 7.75 -11.95
N ASP A 23 6.21 8.41 -12.75
CA ASP A 23 7.54 8.85 -12.31
C ASP A 23 7.51 9.84 -11.14
N LYS A 24 6.47 10.68 -11.06
CA LYS A 24 6.30 11.62 -9.96
C LYS A 24 5.81 10.91 -8.71
N VAL A 25 4.88 9.97 -8.85
CA VAL A 25 4.40 9.13 -7.73
C VAL A 25 5.54 8.29 -7.17
N LYS A 26 6.36 7.66 -8.03
CA LYS A 26 7.57 6.92 -7.62
C LYS A 26 8.49 7.81 -6.78
N LYS A 27 8.85 8.99 -7.28
CA LYS A 27 9.69 9.93 -6.52
C LYS A 27 9.12 10.29 -5.16
N LYS A 28 7.80 10.51 -5.08
CA LYS A 28 7.12 10.85 -3.81
C LYS A 28 7.09 9.66 -2.84
N PHE A 29 6.77 8.47 -3.33
CA PHE A 29 6.78 7.23 -2.52
C PHE A 29 8.18 6.93 -1.97
N GLN A 30 9.21 7.01 -2.82
CA GLN A 30 10.60 6.79 -2.43
C GLN A 30 11.11 7.83 -1.42
N ALA A 31 10.61 9.06 -1.50
CA ALA A 31 10.99 10.14 -0.60
C ALA A 31 10.21 10.15 0.72
N SER A 32 9.19 9.30 0.90
CA SER A 32 8.37 9.20 2.11
C SER A 32 9.01 8.26 3.14
N PRO A 33 9.65 8.76 4.21
CA PRO A 33 10.29 7.91 5.21
C PRO A 33 9.30 6.95 5.88
N GLU A 34 8.07 7.40 6.13
CA GLU A 34 7.02 6.60 6.77
C GLU A 34 6.63 5.39 5.92
N LEU A 35 6.52 5.58 4.59
CA LEU A 35 6.24 4.48 3.67
C LEU A 35 7.43 3.52 3.58
N GLN A 36 8.66 4.04 3.50
CA GLN A 36 9.85 3.20 3.44
C GLN A 36 10.01 2.38 4.73
N GLU A 37 9.77 2.97 5.90
CA GLU A 37 9.80 2.28 7.19
C GLU A 37 8.73 1.20 7.27
N ALA A 38 7.50 1.49 6.83
CA ALA A 38 6.42 0.50 6.84
C ALA A 38 6.73 -0.70 5.92
N ILE A 39 7.31 -0.47 4.75
CA ILE A 39 7.77 -1.55 3.86
C ILE A 39 8.91 -2.33 4.51
N GLN A 40 9.86 -1.65 5.15
CA GLN A 40 10.96 -2.33 5.84
C GLN A 40 10.46 -3.23 6.97
N LYS A 41 9.45 -2.79 7.75
CA LYS A 41 8.84 -3.63 8.79
C LYS A 41 8.22 -4.91 8.24
N VAL A 42 7.61 -4.85 7.05
CA VAL A 42 7.12 -6.06 6.36
C VAL A 42 8.27 -6.99 5.98
N LEU A 43 9.38 -6.44 5.49
CA LEU A 43 10.55 -7.24 5.10
C LEU A 43 11.27 -7.88 6.30
N ASP A 44 11.27 -7.20 7.46
CA ASP A 44 11.91 -7.67 8.68
C ASP A 44 11.04 -8.70 9.43
N ASP A 45 9.74 -8.76 9.14
CA ASP A 45 8.81 -9.71 9.75
C ASP A 45 8.83 -11.06 9.01
N SER A 46 9.50 -12.05 9.62
CA SER A 46 9.65 -13.37 9.04
C SER A 46 8.33 -14.14 8.87
N GLU A 47 7.31 -13.88 9.71
CA GLU A 47 6.02 -14.56 9.61
C GLU A 47 5.22 -14.01 8.42
N ILE A 48 5.21 -12.68 8.25
CA ILE A 48 4.61 -12.03 7.08
C ILE A 48 5.29 -12.49 5.79
N MET A 49 6.62 -12.54 5.77
CA MET A 49 7.38 -12.96 4.59
C MET A 49 7.10 -14.43 4.22
N GLN A 50 7.02 -15.32 5.20
CA GLN A 50 6.62 -16.73 4.97
C GLN A 50 5.18 -16.84 4.44
N SER A 51 4.25 -16.05 4.99
CA SER A 51 2.86 -16.02 4.54
C SER A 51 2.75 -15.57 3.07
N LEU A 52 3.44 -14.49 2.69
CA LEU A 52 3.48 -13.97 1.32
C LEU A 52 4.08 -14.98 0.34
N GLN A 53 5.16 -15.66 0.74
CA GLN A 53 5.75 -16.74 -0.06
C GLN A 53 4.77 -17.90 -0.26
N GLY A 54 3.99 -18.25 0.77
CA GLY A 54 2.94 -19.27 0.70
C GLY A 54 1.80 -18.91 -0.25
N ILE A 55 1.48 -17.63 -0.44
CA ILE A 55 0.48 -17.17 -1.40
C ILE A 55 0.99 -17.34 -2.84
N SER A 56 2.22 -16.93 -3.11
CA SER A 56 2.84 -17.12 -4.43
C SER A 56 4.35 -17.05 -4.34
N LYS A 57 5.00 -18.22 -4.41
CA LYS A 57 6.46 -18.33 -4.47
C LYS A 57 7.04 -17.53 -5.62
N GLN A 58 6.44 -17.59 -6.81
CA GLN A 58 6.91 -16.86 -7.98
C GLN A 58 6.92 -15.34 -7.74
N LYS A 59 5.82 -14.77 -7.25
CA LYS A 59 5.72 -13.32 -7.01
C LYS A 59 6.61 -12.86 -5.85
N TYR A 60 6.76 -13.70 -4.83
CA TYR A 60 7.71 -13.46 -3.76
C TYR A 60 9.13 -13.28 -4.31
N GLN A 61 9.59 -14.23 -5.14
CA GLN A 61 10.91 -14.18 -5.76
C GLN A 61 11.08 -12.99 -6.71
N GLU A 62 10.03 -12.66 -7.46
CA GLU A 62 10.06 -11.56 -8.43
C GLU A 62 10.06 -10.18 -7.76
N PHE A 63 9.26 -9.98 -6.72
CA PHE A 63 8.93 -8.64 -6.20
C PHE A 63 9.43 -8.36 -4.77
N LEU A 64 9.82 -9.37 -4.01
CA LEU A 64 10.23 -9.18 -2.60
C LEU A 64 11.62 -9.75 -2.28
N GLU A 65 11.98 -10.91 -2.82
CA GLU A 65 13.24 -11.58 -2.48
C GLU A 65 14.46 -10.72 -2.87
N GLY A 66 15.24 -10.33 -1.86
CA GLY A 66 16.41 -9.47 -2.03
C GLY A 66 16.09 -8.03 -2.45
N LYS A 67 14.83 -7.60 -2.37
CA LYS A 67 14.40 -6.25 -2.77
C LYS A 67 14.50 -5.26 -1.61
N SER A 68 14.95 -4.06 -1.93
CA SER A 68 14.92 -2.93 -1.00
C SER A 68 13.51 -2.32 -0.89
N PRO A 69 13.18 -1.61 0.21
CA PRO A 69 11.93 -0.86 0.31
C PRO A 69 11.66 0.07 -0.87
N ARG A 70 12.73 0.67 -1.40
CA ARG A 70 12.69 1.56 -2.56
C ARG A 70 12.20 0.83 -3.81
N GLU A 71 12.77 -0.34 -4.12
CA GLU A 71 12.35 -1.17 -5.26
C GLU A 71 10.91 -1.67 -5.12
N ILE A 72 10.49 -2.01 -3.90
CA ILE A 72 9.11 -2.44 -3.62
C ILE A 72 8.13 -1.27 -3.83
N SER A 73 8.51 -0.06 -3.42
CA SER A 73 7.69 1.13 -3.67
C SER A 73 7.54 1.44 -5.16
N ASP A 74 8.56 1.14 -5.98
CA ASP A 74 8.45 1.24 -7.44
C ASP A 74 7.47 0.21 -8.01
N PHE A 75 7.53 -1.02 -7.50
CA PHE A 75 6.58 -2.08 -7.86
C PHE A 75 5.13 -1.67 -7.55
N PHE A 76 4.87 -1.01 -6.41
CA PHE A 76 3.53 -0.50 -6.09
C PHE A 76 3.00 0.46 -7.16
N VAL A 77 3.84 1.40 -7.61
CA VAL A 77 3.44 2.37 -8.64
C VAL A 77 3.28 1.71 -10.01
N GLU A 78 4.05 0.68 -10.33
CA GLU A 78 3.89 -0.07 -11.58
C GLU A 78 2.61 -0.91 -11.59
N LEU A 79 2.23 -1.45 -10.44
CA LEU A 79 1.00 -2.19 -10.27
C LEU A 79 -0.24 -1.31 -10.51
N ARG A 80 -0.17 0.00 -10.20
CA ARG A 80 -1.21 0.98 -10.54
C ARG A 80 -1.68 0.87 -11.99
N GLY A 81 -0.75 0.73 -12.93
CA GLY A 81 -1.10 0.62 -14.35
C GLY A 81 -1.96 -0.62 -14.64
N ARG A 82 -1.74 -1.71 -13.89
CA ARG A 82 -2.51 -2.95 -14.00
C ARG A 82 -3.85 -2.88 -13.26
N ILE A 83 -3.94 -2.07 -12.21
CA ILE A 83 -5.14 -1.91 -11.40
C ILE A 83 -6.13 -0.91 -12.02
N HIS A 84 -5.64 0.25 -12.48
CA HIS A 84 -6.48 1.37 -12.91
C HIS A 84 -6.82 1.36 -14.41
N HIS A 85 -5.96 0.81 -15.27
CA HIS A 85 -6.16 0.85 -16.72
C HIS A 85 -6.74 -0.46 -17.24
N GLN A 86 -8.05 -0.60 -17.05
CA GLN A 86 -8.83 -1.73 -17.56
C GLN A 86 -8.81 -1.75 -19.10
N SER A 87 -8.43 -2.89 -19.69
CA SER A 87 -8.39 -3.05 -21.13
C SER A 87 -8.74 -4.47 -21.54
N LYS A 88 -9.64 -4.61 -22.52
CA LYS A 88 -9.97 -5.91 -23.13
C LYS A 88 -8.76 -6.58 -23.78
N LYS A 89 -7.73 -5.82 -24.15
CA LYS A 89 -6.51 -6.33 -24.80
C LYS A 89 -5.48 -6.86 -23.80
N ASN A 90 -5.50 -6.39 -22.56
CA ASN A 90 -4.51 -6.76 -21.55
C ASN A 90 -5.13 -7.68 -20.49
N LYS A 91 -4.96 -9.00 -20.66
CA LYS A 91 -5.48 -10.00 -19.72
C LYS A 91 -4.77 -10.01 -18.35
N LYS A 92 -3.71 -9.23 -18.19
CA LYS A 92 -2.95 -9.13 -16.93
C LYS A 92 -3.42 -7.97 -16.03
N THR A 93 -4.44 -7.22 -16.43
CA THR A 93 -5.03 -6.17 -15.59
C THR A 93 -5.90 -6.80 -14.49
N TRP A 94 -6.05 -6.05 -13.41
CA TRP A 94 -6.96 -6.41 -12.33
C TRP A 94 -8.38 -6.53 -12.89
N HIS A 95 -9.18 -7.46 -12.38
CA HIS A 95 -10.60 -7.57 -12.75
C HIS A 95 -11.35 -8.15 -11.55
N PRO A 96 -12.61 -7.73 -11.28
CA PRO A 96 -13.38 -8.28 -10.15
C PRO A 96 -13.50 -9.82 -10.20
N ALA A 97 -13.55 -10.40 -11.40
CA ALA A 97 -13.56 -11.86 -11.60
C ALA A 97 -12.18 -12.54 -11.47
N ASN A 98 -11.08 -11.79 -11.34
CA ASN A 98 -9.70 -12.30 -11.20
C ASN A 98 -9.03 -11.79 -9.92
N GLN A 99 -9.79 -11.76 -8.82
CA GLN A 99 -9.25 -11.34 -7.51
C GLN A 99 -8.16 -12.28 -7.01
N GLN A 100 -8.26 -13.58 -7.28
CA GLN A 100 -7.25 -14.57 -6.88
C GLN A 100 -5.87 -14.29 -7.49
N GLY A 101 -5.84 -13.77 -8.73
CA GLY A 101 -4.61 -13.39 -9.41
C GLY A 101 -3.87 -12.22 -8.76
N PHE A 102 -4.52 -11.47 -7.86
CA PHE A 102 -3.97 -10.31 -7.14
C PHE A 102 -3.88 -10.53 -5.64
N LYS A 103 -4.07 -11.78 -5.16
CA LYS A 103 -4.05 -12.09 -3.72
C LYS A 103 -2.74 -11.71 -3.06
N PHE A 104 -1.61 -11.97 -3.73
CA PHE A 104 -0.28 -11.62 -3.24
C PHE A 104 -0.13 -10.11 -3.03
N GLU A 105 -0.49 -9.33 -4.04
CA GLU A 105 -0.39 -7.87 -4.00
C GLU A 105 -1.37 -7.27 -2.98
N GLY A 106 -2.58 -7.80 -2.90
CA GLY A 106 -3.56 -7.40 -1.88
C GLY A 106 -3.04 -7.65 -0.46
N GLU A 107 -2.44 -8.82 -0.21
CA GLU A 107 -1.86 -9.14 1.10
C GLU A 107 -0.68 -8.20 1.41
N LEU A 108 0.24 -8.03 0.46
CA LEU A 108 1.40 -7.15 0.64
C LEU A 108 0.97 -5.71 0.98
N PHE A 109 -0.01 -5.16 0.25
CA PHE A 109 -0.55 -3.84 0.57
C PHE A 109 -1.23 -3.77 1.93
N THR A 110 -1.96 -4.83 2.30
CA THR A 110 -2.63 -4.92 3.61
C THR A 110 -1.60 -4.81 4.73
N GLN A 111 -0.50 -5.57 4.64
CA GLN A 111 0.55 -5.58 5.66
C GLN A 111 1.27 -4.22 5.76
N VAL A 112 1.60 -3.60 4.62
CA VAL A 112 2.20 -2.25 4.62
C VAL A 112 1.25 -1.21 5.24
N CYS A 113 -0.02 -1.22 4.84
CA CYS A 113 -1.03 -0.30 5.40
C CYS A 113 -1.28 -0.55 6.88
N PHE A 114 -1.22 -1.80 7.34
CA PHE A 114 -1.32 -2.15 8.75
C PHE A 114 -0.19 -1.52 9.57
N HIS A 115 1.07 -1.61 9.12
CA HIS A 115 2.18 -0.97 9.83
C HIS A 115 2.07 0.57 9.85
N LEU A 116 1.61 1.19 8.75
CA LEU A 116 1.33 2.63 8.71
C LEU A 116 0.26 3.04 9.73
N MET A 117 -0.84 2.28 9.77
CA MET A 117 -1.95 2.51 10.71
C MET A 117 -1.50 2.33 12.16
N MET A 118 -0.76 1.26 12.46
CA MET A 118 -0.25 1.00 13.82
C MET A 118 0.72 2.08 14.28
N LYS A 119 1.59 2.57 13.39
CA LYS A 119 2.46 3.72 13.68
C LYS A 119 1.62 4.95 14.01
N THR A 120 0.67 5.30 13.15
CA THR A 120 -0.22 6.45 13.36
C THR A 120 -1.00 6.34 14.68
N ALA A 121 -1.56 5.17 14.98
CA ALA A 121 -2.29 4.94 16.21
C ALA A 121 -1.39 5.06 17.45
N THR A 122 -0.17 4.52 17.39
CA THR A 122 0.82 4.63 18.48
C THR A 122 1.22 6.09 18.70
N ASP A 123 1.51 6.83 17.63
CA ASP A 123 1.87 8.25 17.71
C ASP A 123 0.71 9.09 18.30
N LEU A 124 -0.55 8.74 18.01
CA LEU A 124 -1.72 9.40 18.59
C LEU A 124 -1.95 9.03 20.07
N MET A 125 -1.72 7.79 20.45
CA MET A 125 -1.95 7.32 21.83
C MET A 125 -0.86 7.78 22.79
N TYR A 126 0.38 7.89 22.31
CA TYR A 126 1.56 8.09 23.16
C TYR A 126 2.41 9.32 22.79
N GLY A 127 2.06 10.04 21.72
CA GLY A 127 2.68 11.32 21.40
C GLY A 127 2.19 12.42 22.35
N GLU A 128 3.10 13.03 23.11
CA GLU A 128 2.79 14.22 23.90
C GLU A 128 2.33 15.36 22.97
N ASN A 129 1.06 15.77 23.12
CA ASN A 129 0.31 16.79 22.36
C ASN A 129 -0.31 16.34 21.02
N VAL A 130 -1.35 15.51 21.08
CA VAL A 130 -2.36 15.49 20.01
C VAL A 130 -3.35 16.64 20.25
N ASP A 131 -3.24 17.71 19.46
CA ASP A 131 -4.35 18.67 19.33
C ASP A 131 -5.49 18.03 18.53
N LEU A 132 -6.42 17.44 19.28
CA LEU A 132 -7.66 16.85 18.77
C LEU A 132 -8.58 17.89 18.10
N GLY A 133 -8.27 19.20 18.15
CA GLY A 133 -9.02 20.26 17.48
C GLY A 133 -9.00 20.20 15.94
N SER A 134 -8.12 19.39 15.36
CA SER A 134 -8.04 19.16 13.90
C SER A 134 -8.97 18.03 13.41
N ILE A 135 -9.46 17.16 14.31
CA ILE A 135 -10.48 16.16 13.98
C ILE A 135 -11.84 16.87 14.04
N LYS A 136 -12.23 17.52 12.93
CA LYS A 136 -13.60 18.01 12.76
C LYS A 136 -14.55 16.81 12.83
N THR A 137 -15.11 16.61 14.02
CA THR A 137 -16.24 15.74 14.28
C THR A 137 -17.33 16.04 13.24
N PHE A 138 -17.76 15.00 12.53
CA PHE A 138 -18.95 15.06 11.69
C PHE A 138 -20.13 15.48 12.56
N ARG A 139 -20.48 16.77 12.55
CA ARG A 139 -21.73 17.25 13.12
C ARG A 139 -22.87 16.61 12.32
N LYS A 140 -23.78 15.96 13.05
CA LYS A 140 -25.10 15.53 12.54
C LYS A 140 -25.69 16.64 11.68
N VAL A 141 -26.02 16.31 10.44
CA VAL A 141 -26.95 17.11 9.64
C VAL A 141 -28.34 16.73 10.16
N SER A 142 -28.89 17.58 11.03
CA SER A 142 -30.32 17.61 11.30
C SER A 142 -30.90 18.73 10.45
N GLY A 143 -31.67 18.34 9.44
CA GLY A 143 -32.48 19.17 8.56
C GLY A 143 -33.48 18.26 7.87
#